data_AF-A0A9Q0V0S7-F1
#
_entry.id   AF-A0A9Q0V0S7-F1
#
_cell.length_a   1.000
_cell.length_b   1.000
_cell.length_c   1.000
_cell.angle_alpha   90.00
_cell.angle_beta   90.00
_cell.angle_gamma   90.00
#
_symmetry.space_group_name_H-M   'P 1'
#
loop_
_entity.id
_entity.type
_entity.pdbx_description
1 polymer ?
#
loop_
_entity_poly.entity_id
_entity_poly.type
_entity_poly.pdbx_seq_one_letter_code
_entity_poly.pdbx_strand_id
1 'polypeptide(L)'
;MKELGSKFTVGEKDVGFVFFGTKDCIDGEIFEELVPNVEVAAIDGHHFTQQENAGQLCWHQRSVIILWQPRHRKAREQYLLHGFGGSEEARIGPLVEGGPFRGVDFKTKSKDFQDFR
;
A
#
# COMPACT_ATOMS: atom_id res chain seq x y z
N MET A 1 -8.48 23.67 2.71
CA MET A 1 -7.18 23.07 2.36
C MET A 1 -7.45 21.73 1.69
N LYS A 2 -6.66 21.29 0.70
CA LYS A 2 -6.77 19.93 0.17
C LYS A 2 -6.08 18.99 1.15
N GLU A 3 -6.80 18.01 1.67
CA GLU A 3 -6.22 16.96 2.50
C GLU A 3 -5.27 16.12 1.63
N LEU A 4 -4.01 16.05 2.04
CA LEU A 4 -3.01 15.20 1.43
C LEU A 4 -3.14 13.83 2.07
N GLY A 5 -3.38 12.79 1.27
CA GLY A 5 -3.31 11.42 1.76
C GLY A 5 -1.86 10.95 1.84
N SER A 6 -1.62 10.04 2.78
CA SER A 6 -0.31 9.43 3.00
C SER A 6 -0.42 7.92 2.81
N LYS A 7 0.68 7.27 2.41
CA LYS A 7 0.76 5.83 2.34
C LYS A 7 1.99 5.34 3.09
N PHE A 8 1.79 4.48 4.06
CA PHE A 8 2.84 3.83 4.83
C PHE A 8 3.03 2.41 4.31
N THR A 9 4.25 2.04 3.93
CA THR A 9 4.57 0.69 3.42
C THR A 9 5.72 0.10 4.23
N VAL A 10 5.54 -1.14 4.69
CA VAL A 10 6.49 -1.83 5.58
C VAL A 10 6.62 -3.30 5.17
N GLY A 11 7.79 -3.89 5.42
CA GLY A 11 7.98 -5.33 5.27
C GLY A 11 7.30 -6.10 6.41
N GLU A 12 6.53 -7.13 6.11
CA GLU A 12 5.83 -7.96 7.11
C GLU A 12 6.81 -8.66 8.07
N LYS A 13 8.05 -8.89 7.63
CA LYS A 13 9.14 -9.49 8.42
C LYS A 13 10.12 -8.44 8.96
N ASP A 14 9.83 -7.15 8.83
CA ASP A 14 10.65 -6.09 9.41
C ASP A 14 10.68 -6.25 10.94
N VAL A 15 11.88 -6.29 11.51
CA VAL A 15 12.09 -6.45 12.95
C VAL A 15 11.39 -5.33 13.75
N GLY A 16 11.38 -4.10 13.25
CA GLY A 16 10.67 -2.99 13.87
C GLY A 16 9.17 -3.11 13.76
N PHE A 17 8.66 -3.68 12.67
CA PHE A 17 7.25 -3.99 12.53
C PHE A 17 6.81 -5.06 13.53
N VAL A 18 7.57 -6.16 13.63
CA VAL A 18 7.20 -7.35 14.40
C VAL A 18 7.47 -7.21 15.91
N PHE A 19 8.61 -6.64 16.32
CA PHE A 19 9.07 -6.74 17.71
C PHE A 19 9.04 -5.42 18.49
N PHE A 20 9.10 -4.26 17.82
CA PHE A 20 9.20 -2.96 18.50
C PHE A 20 7.84 -2.24 18.63
N GLY A 21 6.73 -2.98 18.59
CA GLY A 21 5.38 -2.43 18.81
C GLY A 21 4.87 -1.53 17.67
N THR A 22 5.58 -1.45 16.55
CA THR A 22 5.14 -0.65 15.39
C THR A 22 3.83 -1.19 14.82
N LYS A 23 3.67 -2.52 14.74
CA LYS A 23 2.41 -3.14 14.36
C LYS A 23 1.28 -2.76 15.32
N ASP A 24 1.53 -2.82 16.63
CA ASP A 24 0.52 -2.48 17.65
C ASP A 24 0.14 -0.99 17.60
N CYS A 25 1.10 -0.11 17.30
CA CYS A 25 0.86 1.32 17.08
C CYS A 25 -0.04 1.55 15.87
N ILE A 26 0.28 0.91 14.74
CA ILE A 26 -0.47 1.00 13.48
C ILE A 26 -1.89 0.44 13.62
N ASP A 27 -2.05 -0.70 14.28
CA ASP A 27 -3.35 -1.34 14.48
C ASP A 27 -4.19 -0.64 15.56
N GLY A 28 -3.57 0.24 16.36
CA GLY A 28 -4.22 1.05 17.38
C GLY A 28 -4.82 2.34 16.82
N GLU A 29 -5.65 3.00 17.63
CA GLU A 29 -6.37 4.23 17.24
C GLU A 29 -5.43 5.44 17.08
N ILE A 30 -4.30 5.44 17.82
CA ILE A 30 -3.36 6.56 17.86
C ILE A 30 -2.76 6.87 16.49
N PHE A 31 -2.47 5.86 15.67
CA PHE A 31 -1.78 6.08 14.40
C PHE A 31 -2.64 6.85 13.39
N GLU A 32 -3.92 6.49 13.26
CA GLU A 32 -4.87 7.20 12.38
C GLU A 32 -5.22 8.59 12.94
N GLU A 33 -5.33 8.74 14.26
CA GLU A 33 -5.54 10.05 14.91
C GLU A 33 -4.40 11.03 14.61
N LEU A 34 -3.14 10.56 14.62
CA LEU A 34 -1.97 11.38 14.32
C LEU A 34 -1.77 11.62 12.83
N VAL A 35 -2.13 10.65 11.98
CA VAL A 35 -1.98 10.72 10.53
C VAL A 35 -3.30 10.37 9.85
N PRO A 36 -4.25 11.33 9.80
CA PRO A 36 -5.55 11.09 9.18
C PRO A 36 -5.38 10.80 7.68
N ASN A 37 -6.23 9.92 7.14
CA ASN A 37 -6.20 9.47 5.76
C ASN A 37 -4.90 8.73 5.35
N VAL A 38 -4.29 7.98 6.28
CA VAL A 38 -3.15 7.10 5.98
C VAL A 38 -3.62 5.74 5.42
N GLU A 39 -3.07 5.32 4.29
CA GLU A 39 -3.20 3.95 3.78
C GLU A 39 -1.98 3.14 4.24
N VAL A 40 -2.19 2.01 4.92
CA VAL A 40 -1.10 1.14 5.38
C VAL A 40 -1.03 -0.11 4.51
N ALA A 41 0.18 -0.46 4.05
CA ALA A 41 0.45 -1.70 3.32
C ALA A 41 1.64 -2.44 3.95
N ALA A 42 1.36 -3.61 4.53
CA ALA A 42 2.39 -4.59 4.86
C ALA A 42 2.60 -5.50 3.65
N ILE A 43 3.83 -5.60 3.16
CA ILE A 43 4.19 -6.44 2.01
C ILE A 43 5.27 -7.44 2.40
N ASP A 44 5.39 -8.56 1.68
CA ASP A 44 6.47 -9.50 1.96
C ASP A 44 7.82 -8.78 1.89
N GLY A 45 8.74 -9.12 2.80
CA GLY A 45 10.05 -8.47 2.91
C GLY A 45 10.42 -8.08 4.33
N HIS A 46 11.71 -7.77 4.51
CA HIS A 46 12.28 -7.30 5.78
C HIS A 46 12.44 -5.77 5.76
N HIS A 47 13.39 -5.28 6.55
CA HIS A 47 13.63 -3.85 6.72
C HIS A 47 13.99 -3.13 5.40
N PHE A 48 14.65 -3.81 4.46
CA PHE A 48 15.06 -3.23 3.18
C PHE A 48 14.10 -3.61 2.05
N THR A 49 12.81 -3.49 2.29
CA THR A 49 11.75 -3.84 1.34
C THR A 49 11.88 -3.13 -0.01
N GLN A 50 12.45 -1.91 -0.08
CA GLN A 50 12.76 -1.26 -1.36
C GLN A 50 13.77 -2.02 -2.24
N GLN A 51 14.66 -2.81 -1.65
CA GLN A 51 15.62 -3.64 -2.37
C GLN A 51 15.05 -5.02 -2.65
N GLU A 52 14.35 -5.61 -1.69
CA GLU A 52 13.76 -6.95 -1.79
C GLU A 52 12.60 -6.99 -2.79
N ASN A 53 11.77 -5.95 -2.80
CA ASN A 53 10.52 -5.87 -3.57
C ASN A 53 10.37 -4.52 -4.31
N ALA A 54 11.46 -4.08 -4.97
CA ALA A 54 11.53 -2.80 -5.68
C ALA A 54 10.35 -2.55 -6.64
N GLY A 55 9.94 -3.59 -7.39
CA GLY A 55 8.79 -3.50 -8.29
C GLY A 55 7.48 -3.22 -7.55
N GLN A 56 7.16 -4.03 -6.53
CA GLN A 56 5.96 -3.85 -5.72
C GLN A 56 5.96 -2.48 -5.02
N LEU A 57 7.08 -2.06 -4.44
CA LEU A 57 7.19 -0.76 -3.79
C LEU A 57 7.05 0.41 -4.78
N CYS A 58 7.63 0.31 -5.98
CA CYS A 58 7.44 1.31 -7.04
C CYS A 58 5.97 1.48 -7.42
N TRP A 59 5.20 0.37 -7.46
CA TRP A 59 3.75 0.44 -7.66
C TRP A 59 3.03 1.17 -6.53
N HIS A 60 3.40 0.89 -5.27
CA HIS A 60 2.82 1.55 -4.11
C HIS A 60 3.14 3.06 -4.09
N GLN A 61 4.36 3.45 -4.44
CA GLN A 61 4.74 4.86 -4.58
C GLN A 61 3.97 5.56 -5.70
N ARG A 62 3.78 4.87 -6.83
CA ARG A 62 3.03 5.41 -7.97
C ARG A 62 1.55 5.60 -7.67
N SER A 63 0.94 4.71 -6.87
CA SER A 63 -0.47 4.85 -6.50
C SER A 63 -0.72 6.15 -5.75
N VAL A 64 0.21 6.60 -4.91
CA VAL A 64 0.08 7.85 -4.16
C VAL A 64 -0.07 9.06 -5.08
N ILE A 65 0.78 9.15 -6.09
CA ILE A 65 0.76 10.25 -7.05
C ILE A 65 -0.56 10.27 -7.82
N ILE A 66 -1.06 9.10 -8.21
CA ILE A 66 -2.27 8.99 -9.05
C ILE A 66 -3.54 9.27 -8.25
N LEU A 67 -3.63 8.76 -7.01
CA LEU A 67 -4.81 8.91 -6.18
C LEU A 67 -4.99 10.34 -5.69
N TRP A 68 -3.91 10.97 -5.21
CA TRP A 68 -4.00 12.24 -4.47
C TRP A 68 -3.63 13.48 -5.28
N GLN A 69 -3.05 13.37 -6.49
CA GLN A 69 -2.86 14.55 -7.34
C GLN A 69 -4.04 14.77 -8.30
N PRO A 70 -4.72 15.94 -8.25
CA PRO A 70 -5.90 16.24 -9.05
C PRO A 70 -5.67 16.13 -10.57
N ARG A 71 -4.45 16.40 -11.02
CA ARG A 71 -4.08 16.36 -12.45
C ARG A 71 -4.12 14.95 -13.05
N HIS A 72 -4.20 13.91 -12.23
CA HIS A 72 -4.22 12.51 -12.67
C HIS A 72 -5.62 11.87 -12.63
N ARG A 73 -6.70 12.66 -12.69
CA ARG A 73 -8.10 12.19 -12.61
C ARG A 73 -8.43 10.97 -13.49
N LYS A 74 -8.07 10.98 -14.78
CA LYS A 74 -8.35 9.85 -15.69
C LYS A 74 -7.57 8.58 -15.31
N ALA A 75 -6.30 8.75 -14.92
CA ALA A 75 -5.48 7.64 -14.45
C ALA A 75 -6.00 7.07 -13.13
N ARG A 76 -6.55 7.93 -12.26
CA ARG A 76 -7.21 7.53 -11.01
C ARG A 76 -8.46 6.68 -11.28
N GLU A 77 -9.32 7.11 -12.20
CA GLU A 77 -10.52 6.36 -12.59
C GLU A 77 -10.16 4.98 -13.13
N GLN A 78 -9.14 4.88 -13.99
CA GLN A 78 -8.65 3.60 -14.49
C GLN A 78 -8.04 2.73 -13.37
N TYR A 79 -7.27 3.33 -12.47
CA TYR A 79 -6.66 2.62 -11.35
C TYR A 79 -7.71 2.04 -10.39
N LEU A 80 -8.75 2.80 -10.06
CA LEU A 80 -9.85 2.34 -9.20
C LEU A 80 -10.67 1.22 -9.86
N LEU A 81 -10.77 1.19 -11.19
CA LEU A 81 -11.50 0.16 -11.93
C LEU A 81 -10.73 -1.14 -12.11
N HIS A 82 -9.40 -1.07 -12.27
CA HIS A 82 -8.60 -2.20 -12.74
C HIS A 82 -7.44 -2.61 -11.82
N GLY A 83 -7.12 -1.81 -10.80
CA GLY A 83 -5.87 -1.96 -10.05
C GLY A 83 -4.63 -1.66 -10.91
N PHE A 84 -3.43 -1.79 -10.34
CA PHE A 84 -2.18 -1.77 -11.09
C PHE A 84 -1.75 -3.20 -11.42
N GLY A 85 -1.48 -3.51 -12.70
CA GLY A 85 -0.82 -4.76 -13.11
C GLY A 85 -1.69 -5.81 -13.79
N GLY A 86 -3.01 -5.59 -13.94
CA GLY A 86 -3.86 -6.46 -14.78
C GLY A 86 -4.11 -7.88 -14.27
N SER A 87 -3.61 -8.26 -13.08
CA SER A 87 -3.99 -9.51 -12.42
C SER A 87 -5.21 -9.29 -11.51
N GLU A 88 -6.12 -10.27 -11.44
CA GLU A 88 -7.28 -10.24 -10.53
C GLU A 88 -6.88 -10.09 -9.04
N GLU A 89 -5.61 -10.32 -8.73
CA GLU A 89 -5.00 -10.29 -7.39
C GLU A 89 -4.60 -8.87 -6.93
N ALA A 90 -4.56 -7.89 -7.85
CA ALA A 90 -4.28 -6.48 -7.55
C ALA A 90 -5.57 -5.63 -7.43
N ARG A 91 -6.73 -6.28 -7.27
CA ARG A 91 -8.01 -5.60 -7.04
C ARG A 91 -7.99 -4.96 -5.66
N ILE A 92 -8.02 -3.62 -5.63
CA ILE A 92 -8.46 -2.88 -4.46
C ILE A 92 -9.92 -3.28 -4.26
N GLY A 93 -10.21 -4.05 -3.21
CA GLY A 93 -11.59 -4.34 -2.83
C GLY A 93 -12.36 -3.03 -2.63
N PRO A 94 -13.70 -3.01 -2.84
CA PRO A 94 -14.47 -1.80 -2.66
C PRO A 94 -14.20 -1.20 -1.28
N LEU A 95 -14.11 0.13 -1.21
CA LEU A 95 -14.16 0.89 0.05
C LEU A 95 -15.44 0.47 0.77
N VAL A 96 -15.34 -0.47 1.71
CA VAL A 96 -16.45 -0.91 2.53
C VAL A 96 -16.62 0.15 3.61
N GLU A 97 -17.77 0.83 3.62
CA GLU A 97 -18.10 1.81 4.65
C GLU A 97 -18.13 1.12 6.04
N GLY A 98 -17.31 1.61 6.98
CA GLY A 98 -17.40 1.31 8.41
C GLY A 98 -16.24 0.49 9.02
N GLY A 99 -15.16 1.16 9.42
CA GLY A 99 -14.13 0.64 10.36
C GLY A 99 -12.67 0.93 9.95
N PRO A 100 -11.75 1.20 10.89
CA PRO A 100 -10.55 2.03 10.65
C PRO A 100 -9.42 1.35 9.87
N PHE A 101 -9.26 0.02 9.95
CA PHE A 101 -8.27 -0.69 9.14
C PHE A 101 -8.81 -2.07 8.74
N ARG A 102 -9.12 -2.25 7.46
CA ARG A 102 -9.17 -3.59 6.87
C ARG A 102 -8.24 -3.65 5.68
N GLY A 103 -7.11 -4.29 5.91
CA GLY A 103 -5.99 -4.43 5.01
C GLY A 103 -6.39 -4.98 3.64
N VAL A 104 -5.79 -4.39 2.62
CA VAL A 104 -5.66 -5.04 1.32
C VAL A 104 -4.53 -6.04 1.46
N ASP A 105 -4.89 -7.32 1.53
CA ASP A 105 -3.94 -8.44 1.48
C ASP A 105 -3.36 -8.53 0.06
N PHE A 106 -2.32 -7.73 -0.22
CA PHE A 106 -1.57 -7.82 -1.47
C PHE A 106 -0.64 -9.04 -1.42
N LYS A 107 -1.20 -10.23 -1.62
CA LYS A 107 -0.41 -11.42 -1.97
C LYS A 107 0.02 -11.34 -3.43
N THR A 108 0.85 -10.36 -3.79
CA THR A 108 1.55 -10.44 -5.07
C THR A 108 2.69 -11.45 -4.92
N LYS A 109 2.44 -12.70 -5.32
CA LYS A 109 3.55 -13.61 -5.62
C LYS A 109 4.16 -13.14 -6.93
N SER A 110 5.25 -12.39 -6.88
CA SER A 110 6.02 -11.99 -8.06
C SER A 110 6.71 -13.22 -8.68
N LYS A 111 5.96 -14.08 -9.37
CA LYS A 111 6.54 -15.16 -10.18
C LYS A 111 7.02 -14.69 -11.56
N ASP A 112 6.63 -13.49 -12.00
CA ASP A 112 6.77 -13.10 -13.40
C ASP A 112 7.99 -12.20 -13.72
N PHE A 113 9.03 -12.20 -12.87
CA PHE A 113 10.21 -11.35 -13.11
C PHE A 113 11.55 -12.10 -13.25
N GLN A 114 11.52 -13.39 -13.59
CA GLN A 114 12.72 -14.15 -13.97
C GLN A 114 13.10 -14.01 -15.46
N ASP A 115 12.24 -13.42 -16.31
CA ASP A 115 12.40 -13.50 -17.78
C ASP A 115 12.87 -12.21 -18.48
N PHE A 116 13.44 -11.26 -17.75
CA PHE A 116 14.22 -10.17 -18.38
C PHE A 116 15.68 -10.25 -17.93
N ARG A 117 16.42 -11.14 -18.58
CA ARG A 117 17.90 -11.14 -18.64
C ARG A 117 18.35 -10.80 -20.05
#